data_AF-A0A2S7NSA0-F1
#
_entry.id   AF-A0A2S7NSA0-F1
#
_cell.length_a   1.000
_cell.length_b   1.000
_cell.length_c   1.000
_cell.angle_alpha   90.00
_cell.angle_beta   90.00
_cell.angle_gamma   90.00
#
_symmetry.space_group_name_H-M   'P 1'
#
loop_
_entity.id
_entity.type
_entity.pdbx_description
1 polymer ?
#
loop_
_entity_poly.entity_id
_entity_poly.type
_entity_poly.pdbx_seq_one_letter_code
_entity_poly.pdbx_strand_id
1 'polypeptide(L)'
;MLDHFSWRHIPALLTAAPMFFGGLFHGLLKPKAAILTWGMTEEIARSREAQIVYYGHTMRTSTLGLLVFAFYFMGDLRAVDVTMAIMGGYCGIADCICIWKYGDPDHHVVPFRFLSILCIAAWGLAGMTSSN
;
A
#
# COMPACT_ATOMS: atom_id res chain seq x y z
N MET A 1 2.30 25.87 4.66
CA MET A 1 1.92 24.45 4.40
C MET A 1 3.02 23.49 4.85
N LEU A 2 4.28 23.77 4.53
CA LEU A 2 5.45 23.08 5.11
C LEU A 2 5.74 23.51 6.57
N ASP A 3 5.07 24.54 7.06
CA ASP A 3 5.24 25.06 8.43
C ASP A 3 4.76 24.07 9.51
N HIS A 4 3.93 23.10 9.12
CA HIS A 4 3.49 21.98 9.97
C HIS A 4 4.24 20.67 9.68
N PHE A 5 5.23 20.68 8.78
CA PHE A 5 5.96 19.47 8.45
C PHE A 5 6.85 19.04 9.62
N SER A 6 6.59 17.85 10.15
CA SER A 6 7.47 17.16 11.10
C SER A 6 8.13 15.98 10.40
N TRP A 7 9.35 15.63 10.83
CA TRP A 7 10.04 14.43 10.36
C TRP A 7 9.20 13.16 10.58
N ARG A 8 8.29 13.18 11.56
CA ARG A 8 7.35 12.09 11.88
C ARG A 8 6.32 11.84 10.77
N HIS A 9 6.14 12.80 9.87
CA HIS A 9 5.20 12.72 8.76
C HIS A 9 5.79 11.94 7.56
N ILE A 10 7.11 11.80 7.52
CA ILE A 10 7.82 11.16 6.39
C ILE A 10 7.35 9.72 6.17
N PRO A 11 7.26 8.84 7.20
CA PRO A 11 6.82 7.46 6.97
C PRO A 11 5.41 7.36 6.36
N ALA A 12 4.48 8.21 6.81
CA ALA A 12 3.13 8.24 6.27
C ALA A 12 3.10 8.64 4.80
N LEU A 13 3.79 9.74 4.46
CA LEU A 13 3.84 10.26 3.10
C LEU A 13 4.60 9.34 2.14
N LEU A 14 5.71 8.75 2.60
CA LEU A 14 6.48 7.77 1.84
C LEU A 14 5.72 6.46 1.62
N THR A 15 4.81 6.10 2.51
CA THR A 15 3.95 4.92 2.32
C THR A 15 2.81 5.22 1.35
N ALA A 16 2.20 6.41 1.47
CA ALA A 16 1.09 6.83 0.61
C ALA A 16 1.50 7.03 -0.86
N ALA A 17 2.70 7.56 -1.11
CA ALA A 17 3.21 7.83 -2.45
C ALA A 17 3.24 6.59 -3.37
N PRO A 18 3.92 5.48 -3.04
CA PRO A 18 3.96 4.29 -3.88
C PRO A 18 2.59 3.62 -3.99
N MET A 19 1.69 3.76 -3.02
CA MET A 19 0.33 3.24 -3.15
C MET A 19 -0.48 4.02 -4.17
N PHE A 20 -0.44 5.36 -4.08
CA PHE A 20 -1.13 6.21 -5.02
C PHE A 20 -0.52 6.10 -6.41
N PHE A 21 0.77 6.43 -6.56
CA PHE A 21 1.46 6.46 -7.84
C PHE A 21 1.75 5.08 -8.40
N GLY A 22 2.03 4.08 -7.55
CA GLY A 22 2.20 2.69 -8.00
C GLY A 22 0.87 2.13 -8.51
N GLY A 23 -0.25 2.34 -7.83
CA GLY A 23 -1.54 1.95 -8.38
C GLY A 23 -1.87 2.70 -9.67
N LEU A 24 -1.63 4.02 -9.72
CA LEU A 24 -1.91 4.84 -10.90
C LEU A 24 -1.07 4.44 -12.12
N PHE A 25 0.26 4.34 -11.97
CA PHE A 25 1.17 4.15 -13.10
C PHE A 25 1.55 2.69 -13.34
N HIS A 26 1.72 1.90 -12.29
CA HIS A 26 2.07 0.49 -12.45
C HIS A 26 0.81 -0.36 -12.63
N GLY A 27 -0.21 -0.12 -11.81
CA GLY A 27 -1.45 -0.88 -11.86
C GLY A 27 -2.32 -0.59 -13.07
N LEU A 28 -2.67 0.67 -13.33
CA LEU A 28 -3.58 1.01 -14.43
C LEU A 28 -2.91 0.96 -15.81
N LEU A 29 -1.67 1.44 -15.93
CA LEU A 29 -1.00 1.51 -17.23
C LEU A 29 -0.26 0.23 -17.61
N LYS A 30 0.11 -0.60 -16.63
CA LYS A 30 0.93 -1.82 -16.85
C LYS A 30 0.43 -3.01 -16.02
N PRO A 31 -0.87 -3.38 -16.09
CA PRO A 31 -1.48 -4.38 -15.21
C PRO A 31 -0.81 -5.76 -15.33
N LYS A 32 -0.37 -6.17 -16.52
CA LYS A 32 0.40 -7.40 -16.71
C LYS A 32 1.68 -7.41 -15.87
N ALA A 33 2.48 -6.34 -15.97
CA ALA A 33 3.73 -6.24 -15.21
C ALA A 33 3.45 -6.27 -13.70
N ALA A 34 2.38 -5.58 -13.29
CA ALA A 34 1.96 -5.56 -11.90
C ALA A 34 1.54 -6.95 -11.40
N ILE A 35 0.74 -7.69 -12.17
CA ILE A 35 0.33 -9.07 -11.84
C ILE A 35 1.53 -10.03 -11.75
N LEU A 36 2.56 -9.85 -12.59
CA LEU A 36 3.80 -10.63 -12.48
C LEU A 36 4.57 -10.34 -11.17
N THR A 37 4.54 -9.11 -10.66
CA THR A 37 5.16 -8.80 -9.35
C THR A 37 4.45 -9.46 -8.17
N TRP A 38 3.22 -9.93 -8.39
CA TRP A 38 2.47 -10.76 -7.46
C TRP A 38 2.80 -12.26 -7.56
N GLY A 39 3.74 -12.64 -8.44
CA GLY A 39 4.22 -14.02 -8.61
C GLY A 39 3.36 -14.90 -9.52
N MET A 40 2.36 -14.29 -10.19
CA MET A 40 1.50 -15.01 -11.12
C MET A 40 2.26 -15.40 -12.40
N THR A 41 1.79 -16.47 -13.06
CA THR A 41 2.37 -16.89 -14.34
C THR A 41 2.10 -15.88 -15.45
N GLU A 42 2.94 -15.94 -16.49
CA GLU A 42 2.78 -15.13 -17.71
C GLU A 42 1.42 -15.34 -18.39
N GLU A 43 0.86 -16.56 -18.32
CA GLU A 43 -0.47 -16.88 -18.83
C GLU A 43 -1.57 -16.11 -18.08
N ILE A 44 -1.55 -16.17 -16.74
CA ILE A 44 -2.51 -15.46 -15.89
C ILE A 44 -2.37 -13.94 -16.09
N ALA A 45 -1.15 -13.42 -16.09
CA ALA A 45 -0.88 -11.99 -16.24
C ALA A 45 -1.35 -11.41 -17.59
N ARG A 46 -1.42 -12.24 -18.64
CA ARG A 46 -1.93 -11.84 -19.96
C ARG A 46 -3.45 -11.99 -20.09
N SER A 47 -4.11 -12.75 -19.22
CA SER A 47 -5.56 -12.92 -19.27
C SER A 47 -6.28 -11.59 -19.01
N ARG A 48 -7.39 -11.37 -19.73
CA ARG A 48 -8.18 -10.14 -19.60
C ARG A 48 -8.90 -10.11 -18.25
N GLU A 49 -9.34 -11.26 -17.80
CA GLU A 49 -10.08 -11.49 -16.56
C GLU A 49 -9.23 -11.09 -15.35
N ALA A 50 -7.97 -11.54 -15.30
CA ALA A 50 -7.06 -11.15 -14.22
C ALA A 50 -6.77 -9.64 -14.24
N GLN A 51 -6.57 -9.05 -15.41
CA GLN A 51 -6.32 -7.61 -15.53
C GLN A 51 -7.53 -6.77 -15.08
N ILE A 52 -8.76 -7.19 -15.40
CA ILE A 52 -9.98 -6.50 -14.95
C ILE A 52 -10.09 -6.51 -13.43
N VAL A 53 -9.88 -7.66 -12.80
CA VAL A 53 -9.88 -7.77 -11.33
C VAL A 53 -8.77 -6.92 -10.73
N TYR A 54 -7.59 -6.92 -11.37
CA TYR A 54 -6.43 -6.16 -10.92
C TYR A 54 -6.68 -4.65 -10.98
N TYR A 55 -7.36 -4.12 -11.98
CA TYR A 55 -7.75 -2.71 -12.02
C TYR A 55 -8.58 -2.31 -10.80
N GLY A 56 -9.56 -3.13 -10.43
CA GLY A 56 -10.37 -2.90 -9.22
C GLY A 56 -9.53 -2.92 -7.94
N HIS A 57 -8.58 -3.86 -7.83
CA HIS A 57 -7.63 -3.91 -6.72
C HIS A 57 -6.77 -2.63 -6.67
N THR A 58 -6.13 -2.26 -7.77
CA THR A 58 -5.25 -1.10 -7.86
C THR A 58 -5.96 0.21 -7.53
N MET A 59 -7.19 0.41 -7.98
CA MET A 59 -7.97 1.62 -7.68
C MET A 59 -8.21 1.77 -6.17
N ARG A 60 -8.47 0.67 -5.46
CA ARG A 60 -8.64 0.67 -4.01
C ARG A 60 -7.33 0.98 -3.31
N THR A 61 -6.22 0.39 -3.74
CA THR A 61 -4.88 0.68 -3.20
C THR A 61 -4.50 2.16 -3.41
N SER A 62 -4.75 2.71 -4.60
CA SER A 62 -4.54 4.13 -4.86
C SER A 62 -5.42 5.05 -4.01
N THR A 63 -6.65 4.63 -3.74
CA THR A 63 -7.58 5.38 -2.86
C THR A 63 -7.03 5.49 -1.45
N LEU A 64 -6.38 4.45 -0.91
CA LEU A 64 -5.74 4.52 0.42
C LEU A 64 -4.61 5.55 0.46
N GLY A 65 -3.76 5.61 -0.57
CA GLY A 65 -2.73 6.65 -0.68
C GLY A 65 -3.34 8.06 -0.80
N LEU A 66 -4.41 8.21 -1.58
CA LEU A 66 -5.15 9.48 -1.68
C LEU A 66 -5.76 9.92 -0.35
N LEU A 67 -6.31 8.99 0.44
CA LEU A 67 -6.87 9.29 1.75
C LEU A 67 -5.79 9.85 2.69
N VAL A 68 -4.61 9.23 2.73
CA VAL A 68 -3.49 9.75 3.53
C VAL A 68 -3.11 11.15 3.08
N PHE A 69 -2.97 11.41 1.78
CA PHE A 69 -2.66 12.76 1.30
C PHE A 69 -3.77 13.76 1.61
N ALA A 70 -5.03 13.39 1.42
CA ALA A 70 -6.16 14.26 1.69
C ALA A 70 -6.24 14.63 3.18
N PHE A 71 -6.17 13.65 4.09
CA PHE A 71 -6.17 13.89 5.54
C PHE A 71 -4.96 14.71 5.98
N TYR A 72 -3.79 14.45 5.40
CA TYR A 72 -2.60 15.25 5.66
C TYR A 72 -2.79 16.72 5.25
N PHE A 73 -3.33 16.97 4.05
CA PHE A 73 -3.59 18.33 3.59
C PHE A 73 -4.70 19.03 4.36
N MET A 74 -5.65 18.28 4.93
CA MET A 74 -6.67 18.80 5.86
C MET A 74 -6.13 19.06 7.27
N GLY A 75 -4.90 18.62 7.59
CA GLY A 75 -4.32 18.71 8.93
C GLY A 75 -4.86 17.66 9.91
N ASP A 76 -5.66 16.69 9.45
CA ASP A 76 -6.18 15.60 10.27
C ASP A 76 -5.16 14.47 10.35
N LEU A 77 -4.09 14.70 11.12
CA LEU A 77 -3.00 13.76 11.30
C LEU A 77 -3.45 12.47 12.03
N ARG A 78 -4.54 12.55 12.80
CA ARG A 78 -5.12 11.37 13.44
C ARG A 78 -5.76 10.44 12.41
N ALA A 79 -6.47 10.99 11.43
CA ALA A 79 -7.01 10.20 10.33
C ALA A 79 -5.90 9.58 9.45
N VAL A 80 -4.75 10.27 9.31
CA VAL A 80 -3.54 9.68 8.68
C VAL A 80 -3.08 8.44 9.44
N ASP A 81 -2.88 8.55 10.76
CA ASP A 81 -2.44 7.45 11.61
C ASP A 81 -3.43 6.27 11.60
N VAL A 82 -4.74 6.54 11.68
CA VAL A 82 -5.79 5.52 11.58
C VAL A 82 -5.74 4.81 10.22
N THR A 83 -5.55 5.57 9.14
CA THR A 83 -5.43 5.00 7.80
C THR A 83 -4.21 4.09 7.71
N MET A 84 -3.05 4.52 8.22
CA MET A 84 -1.83 3.69 8.25
C MET A 84 -2.01 2.42 9.07
N ALA A 85 -2.63 2.51 10.25
CA ALA A 85 -2.88 1.38 11.13
C ALA A 85 -3.74 0.30 10.45
N ILE A 86 -4.89 0.71 9.90
CA ILE A 86 -5.84 -0.18 9.25
C ILE A 86 -5.24 -0.77 7.98
N MET A 87 -4.60 0.06 7.16
CA MET A 87 -4.00 -0.35 5.90
C MET A 87 -2.84 -1.34 6.11
N GLY A 88 -1.90 -1.02 7.00
CA GLY A 88 -0.78 -1.91 7.31
C GLY A 88 -1.26 -3.21 7.95
N GLY A 89 -2.22 -3.13 8.88
CA GLY A 89 -2.72 -4.28 9.61
C GLY A 89 -3.65 -5.19 8.81
N TYR A 90 -4.56 -4.64 8.00
CA TYR A 90 -5.52 -5.44 7.24
C TYR A 90 -5.02 -5.74 5.82
N CYS A 91 -4.80 -4.71 5.01
CA CYS A 91 -4.36 -4.89 3.62
C CYS A 91 -2.97 -5.50 3.56
N GLY A 92 -2.02 -5.01 4.36
CA GLY A 92 -0.66 -5.53 4.38
C GLY A 92 -0.57 -7.01 4.76
N ILE A 93 -1.32 -7.44 5.79
CA ILE A 93 -1.37 -8.85 6.18
C ILE A 93 -2.05 -9.69 5.09
N ALA A 94 -3.16 -9.23 4.52
CA ALA A 94 -3.84 -9.92 3.43
C ALA A 94 -2.92 -10.11 2.21
N ASP A 95 -2.17 -9.08 1.82
CA ASP A 95 -1.19 -9.14 0.74
C ASP A 95 -0.10 -10.17 1.01
N CYS A 96 0.46 -10.20 2.22
CA CYS A 96 1.46 -11.19 2.62
C CYS A 96 0.90 -12.63 2.56
N ILE A 97 -0.33 -12.85 3.03
CA ILE A 97 -0.98 -14.17 2.98
C ILE A 97 -1.22 -14.59 1.52
N CYS A 98 -1.68 -13.67 0.66
CA CYS A 98 -1.92 -13.95 -0.75
C CYS A 98 -0.63 -14.31 -1.49
N ILE A 99 0.44 -13.53 -1.30
CA ILE A 99 1.73 -13.80 -1.94
C ILE A 99 2.33 -15.11 -1.42
N TRP A 100 2.22 -15.37 -0.12
CA TRP A 100 2.64 -16.65 0.46
C TRP A 100 1.91 -17.82 -0.22
N LYS A 101 0.58 -17.78 -0.26
CA LYS A 101 -0.19 -18.95 -0.74
C LYS A 101 -0.21 -19.13 -2.25
N TYR A 102 -0.14 -18.04 -3.01
CA TYR A 102 -0.49 -18.06 -4.43
C TYR A 102 0.52 -17.34 -5.34
N GLY A 103 1.47 -16.60 -4.77
CA GLY A 103 2.35 -15.71 -5.51
C GLY A 103 3.76 -16.24 -5.66
N ASP A 104 4.56 -16.14 -4.60
CA ASP A 104 5.98 -16.48 -4.61
C ASP A 104 6.19 -17.89 -4.02
N PRO A 105 6.46 -18.93 -4.84
CA PRO A 105 6.62 -20.30 -4.37
C PRO A 105 7.79 -20.48 -3.41
N ASP A 106 8.80 -19.60 -3.50
CA ASP A 106 10.02 -19.65 -2.70
C ASP A 106 9.95 -18.72 -1.47
N HIS A 107 8.88 -17.94 -1.35
CA HIS A 107 8.55 -17.10 -0.19
C HIS A 107 9.60 -16.06 0.20
N HIS A 108 10.57 -15.77 -0.67
CA HIS A 108 11.71 -14.91 -0.36
C HIS A 108 11.30 -13.46 -0.08
N VAL A 109 10.21 -12.99 -0.72
CA VAL A 109 9.77 -11.60 -0.59
C VAL A 109 8.82 -11.35 0.60
N VAL A 110 8.23 -12.42 1.16
CA VAL A 110 7.19 -12.32 2.20
C VAL A 110 7.73 -11.73 3.51
N PRO A 111 8.90 -12.15 4.04
CA PRO A 111 9.40 -11.61 5.31
C PRO A 111 9.67 -10.11 5.27
N PHE A 112 10.27 -9.61 4.19
CA PHE A 112 10.57 -8.18 4.04
C PHE A 112 9.29 -7.34 3.94
N ARG A 113 8.30 -7.83 3.16
CA ARG A 113 6.99 -7.18 3.06
C ARG A 113 6.25 -7.18 4.39
N PHE A 114 6.26 -8.31 5.09
CA PHE A 114 5.60 -8.44 6.38
C PHE A 114 6.20 -7.49 7.43
N LEU A 115 7.53 -7.39 7.48
CA LEU A 115 8.18 -6.42 8.36
C LEU A 115 7.80 -4.98 7.99
N SER A 116 7.78 -4.66 6.70
CA SER A 116 7.42 -3.31 6.22
C SER A 116 6.00 -2.92 6.61
N ILE A 117 5.03 -3.82 6.41
CA ILE A 117 3.62 -3.54 6.76
C ILE A 117 3.40 -3.48 8.26
N LEU A 118 4.15 -4.26 9.05
CA LEU A 118 4.11 -4.16 10.51
C LEU A 118 4.64 -2.81 10.99
N CYS A 119 5.75 -2.32 10.41
CA CYS A 119 6.26 -0.99 10.73
C CYS A 119 5.23 0.09 10.41
N ILE A 120 4.56 0.01 9.26
CA ILE A 120 3.49 0.95 8.86
C ILE A 120 2.32 0.89 9.85
N ALA A 121 1.84 -0.32 10.18
CA ALA A 121 0.73 -0.51 11.09
C ALA A 121 1.06 0.00 12.50
N ALA A 122 2.24 -0.35 13.02
CA ALA A 122 2.71 0.09 14.32
C ALA A 122 2.89 1.62 14.39
N TRP A 123 3.37 2.25 13.32
CA TRP A 123 3.52 3.71 13.25
C TRP A 123 2.17 4.41 13.39
N GLY A 124 1.16 3.93 12.65
CA GLY A 124 -0.21 4.44 12.76
C GLY A 124 -0.85 4.17 14.12
N LEU A 125 -0.70 2.95 14.65
CA LEU A 125 -1.26 2.59 15.96
C LEU A 125 -0.65 3.40 17.12
N ALA A 126 0.63 3.72 17.03
CA ALA A 126 1.31 4.56 18.00
C ALA A 126 0.97 6.06 17.86
N GLY A 127 0.16 6.44 16.86
CA GLY A 127 -0.23 7.82 16.63
C GLY A 127 0.96 8.72 16.28
N MET A 128 2.00 8.15 15.66
CA MET A 128 3.28 8.83 15.51
C MET A 128 3.21 10.08 14.62
N THR A 129 2.25 10.15 13.71
CA THR A 129 2.05 11.32 12.85
C THR A 129 1.33 12.44 13.60
N SER A 130 0.34 12.12 14.44
CA SER A 130 -0.49 13.08 15.17
C SER A 130 0.07 13.54 16.52
N SER A 131 1.03 12.81 17.07
CA SER A 131 1.70 13.17 18.32
C SER A 131 2.59 14.41 18.16
N ASN A 132 2.36 15.40 19.02
CA ASN A 132 3.16 16.63 19.14
C ASN A 132 4.60 16.35 19.57
#